data_AF-A0A7W1PE92-F1
#
_entry.id   AF-A0A7W1PE92-F1
#
_cell.length_a   1.000
_cell.length_b   1.000
_cell.length_c   1.000
_cell.angle_alpha   90.00
_cell.angle_beta   90.00
_cell.angle_gamma   90.00
#
_symmetry.space_group_name_H-M   'P 1'
#
loop_
_entity.id
_entity.type
_entity.pdbx_description
1 polymer ?
#
loop_
_entity_poly.entity_id
_entity_poly.type
_entity_poly.pdbx_seq_one_letter_code
_entity_poly.pdbx_strand_id
1 'polypeptide(L)'
;MLDSSNPMAEASPASQAAHPLIAHFYRAVVSHADVWRQRMDATTNWAAATTAGMLTFSFSAAGAPHVVLLLSLAFDVMFLLMESRRYQVYDLWRRRFRTLNRYLIVPVLLDDGTAIPRPTAEEIQR
;
A
#
# COMPACT_ATOMS: atom_id res chain seq x y z
N MET A 1 -8.18 -37.26 41.44
CA MET A 1 -6.70 -37.39 41.42
C MET A 1 -6.27 -36.96 40.04
N LEU A 2 -5.88 -35.69 39.90
CA LEU A 2 -5.50 -35.05 38.64
C LEU A 2 -4.07 -35.52 38.30
N ASP A 3 -3.90 -36.21 37.18
CA ASP A 3 -2.60 -36.30 36.51
C ASP A 3 -2.64 -35.41 35.27
N SER A 4 -2.08 -34.23 35.49
CA SER A 4 -1.71 -33.22 34.52
C SER A 4 -0.36 -33.62 33.90
N SER A 5 -0.34 -34.06 32.64
CA SER A 5 0.75 -33.79 31.71
C SER A 5 0.52 -34.51 30.39
N ASN A 6 -0.20 -33.88 29.46
CA ASN A 6 0.27 -33.94 28.08
C ASN A 6 1.13 -32.70 27.87
N PRO A 7 2.46 -32.75 28.15
CA PRO A 7 3.30 -31.56 28.03
C PRO A 7 3.59 -31.21 26.56
N MET A 8 3.07 -32.00 25.61
CA MET A 8 3.33 -31.88 24.18
C MET A 8 2.07 -32.27 23.37
N ALA A 9 1.00 -31.48 23.46
CA ALA A 9 0.29 -31.17 22.21
C ALA A 9 1.29 -30.37 21.35
N GLU A 10 2.26 -31.10 20.79
CA GLU A 10 3.43 -30.58 20.09
C GLU A 10 2.91 -29.77 18.92
N ALA A 11 3.07 -28.45 18.99
CA ALA A 11 2.72 -27.56 17.90
C ALA A 11 3.33 -28.15 16.62
N SER A 12 2.46 -28.55 15.68
CA SER A 12 2.86 -29.24 14.45
C SER A 12 4.08 -28.54 13.84
N PRO A 13 5.10 -29.25 13.33
CA PRO A 13 6.28 -28.61 12.75
C PRO A 13 5.94 -27.56 11.67
N ALA A 14 4.75 -27.68 11.05
CA ALA A 14 4.18 -26.68 10.15
C ALA A 14 3.81 -25.33 10.83
N SER A 15 3.29 -25.33 12.06
CA SER A 15 2.94 -24.09 12.79
C SER A 15 4.19 -23.37 13.30
N GLN A 16 5.22 -24.11 13.75
CA GLN A 16 6.50 -23.53 14.14
C GLN A 16 7.22 -22.83 12.96
N ALA A 17 7.14 -23.40 11.76
CA ALA A 17 7.67 -22.79 10.54
C ALA A 17 6.85 -21.59 10.03
N ALA A 18 5.58 -21.46 10.45
CA ALA A 18 4.69 -20.40 10.00
C ALA A 18 5.02 -19.02 10.60
N HIS A 19 5.43 -18.97 11.87
CA HIS A 19 5.77 -17.71 12.54
C HIS A 19 6.90 -16.90 11.86
N PRO A 20 8.07 -17.48 11.55
CA PRO A 20 9.13 -16.75 10.85
C PRO A 20 8.74 -16.41 9.40
N LEU A 21 7.98 -17.28 8.71
CA LEU A 21 7.47 -17.00 7.38
C LEU A 21 6.58 -15.75 7.37
N ILE A 22 5.65 -15.64 8.33
CA ILE A 22 4.77 -14.48 8.48
C ILE A 22 5.59 -13.22 8.79
N ALA A 23 6.60 -13.31 9.65
CA ALA A 23 7.46 -12.17 9.98
C ALA A 23 8.25 -11.67 8.75
N HIS A 24 8.84 -12.58 7.97
CA HIS A 24 9.54 -12.22 6.72
C HIS A 24 8.58 -11.67 5.66
N PHE A 25 7.40 -12.28 5.52
CA PHE A 25 6.35 -11.80 4.62
C PHE A 25 5.92 -10.37 4.98
N TYR A 26 5.63 -10.11 6.25
CA TYR A 26 5.25 -8.78 6.73
C TYR A 26 6.32 -7.74 6.40
N ARG A 27 7.59 -8.06 6.68
CA ARG A 27 8.72 -7.16 6.37
C ARG A 27 8.85 -6.88 4.87
N ALA A 28 8.62 -7.88 4.02
CA ALA A 28 8.64 -7.71 2.56
C ALA A 28 7.49 -6.82 2.07
N VAL A 29 6.29 -6.96 2.63
CA VAL A 29 5.14 -6.11 2.29
C VAL A 29 5.38 -4.66 2.68
N VAL A 30 5.87 -4.43 3.90
CA VAL A 30 6.20 -3.07 4.39
C VAL A 30 7.26 -2.43 3.52
N SER A 31 8.35 -3.14 3.19
CA SER A 31 9.40 -2.60 2.34
C SER A 31 8.90 -2.24 0.94
N HIS A 32 8.00 -3.04 0.37
CA HIS A 32 7.36 -2.71 -0.90
C HIS A 32 6.48 -1.47 -0.78
N ALA A 33 5.66 -1.39 0.27
CA ALA A 33 4.79 -0.23 0.52
C ALA A 33 5.61 1.06 0.65
N ASP A 34 6.75 1.02 1.35
CA ASP A 34 7.66 2.16 1.48
C ASP A 34 8.23 2.61 0.13
N VAL A 35 8.66 1.68 -0.71
CA VAL A 35 9.16 1.99 -2.06
C VAL A 35 8.06 2.65 -2.91
N TRP A 36 6.83 2.15 -2.84
CA TRP A 36 5.70 2.76 -3.55
C TRP A 36 5.41 4.17 -3.03
N ARG A 37 5.45 4.37 -1.71
CA ARG A 37 5.29 5.68 -1.07
C ARG A 37 6.37 6.67 -1.52
N GLN A 38 7.63 6.28 -1.50
CA GLN A 38 8.73 7.16 -1.91
C GLN A 38 8.61 7.59 -3.37
N ARG A 39 8.15 6.70 -4.25
CA ARG A 39 7.89 7.04 -5.66
C ARG A 39 6.74 8.03 -5.79
N MET A 40 5.65 7.80 -5.04
CA MET A 40 4.47 8.66 -4.93
C MET A 40 4.82 10.09 -4.51
N ASP A 41 5.63 10.20 -3.46
CA ASP A 41 6.00 11.49 -2.89
C ASP A 41 6.92 12.29 -3.84
N ALA A 42 7.69 11.63 -4.72
CA ALA A 42 8.63 12.31 -5.61
C ALA A 42 7.95 13.29 -6.58
N THR A 43 6.86 12.90 -7.25
CA THR A 43 6.15 13.78 -8.20
C THR A 43 5.40 14.89 -7.50
N THR A 44 4.85 14.63 -6.32
CA THR A 44 4.19 15.66 -5.50
C THR A 44 5.21 16.69 -5.00
N ASN A 45 6.41 16.24 -4.59
CA ASN A 45 7.50 17.14 -4.21
C ASN A 45 7.96 18.01 -5.39
N TRP A 46 8.10 17.44 -6.59
CA TRP A 46 8.44 18.19 -7.79
C TRP A 46 7.33 19.17 -8.21
N ALA A 47 6.05 18.78 -8.07
CA ALA A 47 4.92 19.68 -8.27
C ALA A 47 5.00 20.89 -7.33
N ALA A 48 5.16 20.65 -6.02
CA ALA A 48 5.30 21.73 -5.03
C ALA A 48 6.50 22.65 -5.32
N ALA A 49 7.66 22.08 -5.65
CA ALA A 49 8.87 22.85 -5.96
C ALA A 49 8.71 23.72 -7.21
N THR A 50 8.14 23.16 -8.28
CA THR A 50 7.90 23.90 -9.54
C THR A 50 6.86 25.00 -9.34
N THR A 51 5.77 24.72 -8.64
CA THR A 51 4.73 25.71 -8.31
C THR A 51 5.27 26.83 -7.44
N ALA A 52 6.07 26.54 -6.40
CA ALA A 52 6.71 27.57 -5.59
C ALA A 52 7.66 28.46 -6.42
N GLY A 53 8.45 27.87 -7.32
CA GLY A 53 9.34 28.60 -8.21
C GLY A 53 8.60 29.52 -9.19
N MET A 54 7.52 29.01 -9.80
CA MET A 54 6.68 29.77 -10.73
C MET A 54 5.93 30.90 -10.04
N LEU A 55 5.43 30.67 -8.83
CA LEU A 55 4.77 31.69 -8.02
C LEU A 55 5.75 32.83 -7.70
N THR A 56 6.95 32.47 -7.23
CA THR A 56 8.02 33.44 -6.91
C THR A 56 8.38 34.28 -8.14
N PHE A 57 8.54 33.64 -9.31
CA PHE A 57 8.82 34.36 -10.55
C PHE A 57 7.69 35.32 -10.95
N SER A 58 6.43 34.87 -10.86
CA SER A 58 5.26 35.69 -11.23
C SER A 58 5.12 36.94 -10.36
N PHE A 59 5.56 36.91 -9.09
CA PHE A 59 5.52 38.05 -8.18
C PHE A 59 6.83 38.82 -8.08
N SER A 60 7.88 38.44 -8.82
CA SER A 60 9.20 39.06 -8.71
C SER A 60 9.25 40.50 -9.24
N ALA A 61 8.39 40.88 -10.18
CA ALA A 61 8.35 42.23 -10.76
C ALA A 61 6.98 42.53 -11.40
N ALA A 62 6.61 43.81 -11.46
CA ALA A 62 5.34 44.26 -12.06
C ALA A 62 5.23 43.97 -13.58
N GLY A 63 6.36 43.78 -14.27
CA GLY A 63 6.40 43.41 -15.68
C GLY A 63 6.47 41.89 -15.93
N ALA A 64 6.46 41.06 -14.89
CA ALA A 64 6.52 39.62 -15.04
C ALA A 64 5.22 39.08 -15.67
N PRO A 65 5.30 38.18 -16.66
CA PRO A 65 4.10 37.70 -17.34
C PRO A 65 3.30 36.76 -16.42
N HIS A 66 2.12 37.20 -15.97
CA HIS A 66 1.23 36.40 -15.10
C HIS A 66 0.69 35.12 -15.76
N VAL A 67 0.86 34.95 -17.09
CA VAL A 67 0.55 33.71 -17.81
C VAL A 67 1.31 32.50 -17.25
N VAL A 68 2.44 32.73 -16.56
CA VAL A 68 3.22 31.69 -15.90
C VAL A 68 2.41 30.97 -14.81
N LEU A 69 1.40 31.61 -14.21
CA LEU A 69 0.48 30.95 -13.26
C LEU A 69 -0.43 29.92 -13.94
N LEU A 70 -0.82 30.15 -15.20
CA LEU A 70 -1.55 29.13 -15.96
C LEU A 70 -0.64 27.97 -16.34
N LEU A 71 0.65 28.26 -16.60
CA LEU A 71 1.65 27.23 -16.86
C LEU A 71 1.92 26.37 -15.62
N SER A 72 1.94 26.95 -14.41
CA SER A 72 2.08 26.17 -13.16
C SER A 72 0.93 25.20 -12.98
N LEU A 73 -0.31 25.66 -13.24
CA LEU A 73 -1.48 24.79 -13.20
C LEU A 73 -1.39 23.63 -14.21
N ALA A 74 -0.85 23.89 -15.40
CA ALA A 74 -0.64 22.85 -16.41
C ALA A 74 0.40 21.80 -15.96
N PHE A 75 1.47 22.22 -15.28
CA PHE A 75 2.43 21.31 -14.68
C PHE A 75 1.84 20.49 -13.54
N ASP A 76 1.05 21.12 -12.65
CA ASP A 76 0.35 20.40 -11.57
C ASP A 76 -0.57 19.31 -12.14
N VAL A 77 -1.34 19.62 -13.19
CA VAL A 77 -2.18 18.63 -13.88
C VAL A 77 -1.35 17.51 -14.49
N MET A 78 -0.22 17.82 -15.13
CA MET A 78 0.69 16.80 -15.68
C MET A 78 1.20 15.86 -14.57
N PHE A 79 1.65 16.41 -13.43
CA PHE A 79 2.10 15.61 -12.29
C PHE A 79 0.96 14.79 -11.69
N LEU A 80 -0.26 15.33 -11.59
CA LEU A 80 -1.44 14.62 -11.12
C LEU A 80 -1.80 13.44 -12.05
N LEU A 81 -1.67 13.61 -13.36
CA LEU A 81 -1.91 12.54 -14.33
C LEU A 81 -0.86 11.44 -14.18
N MET A 82 0.42 11.79 -14.04
CA MET A 82 1.48 10.82 -13.74
C MET A 82 1.19 10.06 -12.45
N GLU A 83 0.76 10.78 -11.42
CA GLU A 83 0.42 10.24 -10.12
C GLU A 83 -0.76 9.25 -10.21
N SER A 84 -1.84 9.63 -10.91
CA SER A 84 -3.03 8.80 -11.08
C SER A 84 -2.73 7.43 -11.72
N ARG A 85 -1.87 7.41 -12.75
CA ARG A 85 -1.45 6.17 -13.42
C ARG A 85 -0.68 5.25 -12.46
N ARG A 86 0.19 5.81 -11.64
CA ARG A 86 0.96 5.04 -10.67
C ARG A 86 0.08 4.53 -9.52
N TYR A 87 -0.90 5.32 -9.08
CA TYR A 87 -1.91 4.89 -8.11
C TYR A 87 -2.72 3.68 -8.59
N GLN A 88 -3.08 3.61 -9.87
CA GLN A 88 -3.79 2.45 -10.43
C GLN A 88 -2.99 1.14 -10.26
N VAL A 89 -1.68 1.19 -10.47
CA VAL A 89 -0.79 0.02 -10.29
C VAL A 89 -0.67 -0.35 -8.81
N TYR A 90 -0.50 0.65 -7.94
CA TYR A 90 -0.49 0.43 -6.49
C TYR A 90 -1.79 -0.20 -5.98
N ASP A 91 -2.95 0.27 -6.46
CA ASP A 91 -4.24 -0.27 -6.06
C ASP A 91 -4.41 -1.72 -6.50
N LEU A 92 -3.98 -2.08 -7.72
CA LEU A 92 -3.98 -3.47 -8.18
C LEU A 92 -3.09 -4.37 -7.31
N TRP A 93 -1.88 -3.91 -6.99
CA TRP A 93 -0.97 -4.62 -6.09
C TRP A 93 -1.59 -4.81 -4.70
N ARG A 94 -2.14 -3.75 -4.11
CA ARG A 94 -2.80 -3.79 -2.81
C ARG A 94 -3.98 -4.76 -2.79
N ARG A 95 -4.79 -4.82 -3.85
CA ARG A 95 -5.89 -5.80 -4.00
C ARG A 95 -5.37 -7.24 -4.02
N ARG A 96 -4.28 -7.51 -4.73
CA ARG A 96 -3.63 -8.83 -4.75
C ARG A 96 -3.13 -9.24 -3.36
N PHE A 97 -2.46 -8.34 -2.66
CA PHE A 97 -1.99 -8.60 -1.30
C PHE A 97 -3.12 -8.80 -0.30
N ARG A 98 -4.21 -8.02 -0.40
CA ARG A 98 -5.39 -8.21 0.45
C ARG A 98 -6.02 -9.58 0.26
N THR A 99 -6.04 -10.08 -0.98
CA THR A 99 -6.51 -11.42 -1.31
C THR A 99 -5.60 -12.49 -0.70
N LEU A 100 -4.28 -12.37 -0.89
CA LEU A 100 -3.30 -13.27 -0.27
C LEU A 100 -3.40 -13.28 1.26
N ASN A 101 -3.51 -12.11 1.88
CA ASN A 101 -3.63 -12.00 3.34
C ASN A 101 -4.86 -12.73 3.85
N ARG A 102 -6.01 -12.55 3.20
CA ARG A 102 -7.28 -13.20 3.57
C ARG A 102 -7.21 -14.73 3.48
N TYR A 103 -6.58 -15.28 2.45
CA TYR A 103 -6.61 -16.72 2.19
C TYR A 103 -5.40 -17.49 2.72
N LEU A 104 -4.27 -16.82 2.99
CA LEU A 104 -3.04 -17.48 3.45
C LEU A 104 -2.66 -17.10 4.88
N ILE A 105 -2.67 -15.81 5.22
CA ILE A 105 -2.15 -15.34 6.51
C ILE A 105 -3.21 -15.47 7.62
N VAL A 106 -4.44 -15.05 7.34
CA VAL A 106 -5.52 -15.07 8.34
C VAL A 106 -5.83 -16.48 8.86
N PRO A 107 -5.96 -17.53 8.02
CA PRO A 107 -6.22 -18.89 8.51
C PRO A 107 -5.07 -19.45 9.36
N VAL A 108 -3.82 -19.08 9.05
CA VAL A 108 -2.64 -19.53 9.80
C VAL A 108 -2.54 -18.84 11.16
N LEU A 109 -3.00 -17.59 11.28
CA LEU A 109 -3.01 -16.84 12.54
C LEU A 109 -4.18 -17.22 13.46
N LEU A 110 -5.29 -17.70 12.89
CA LEU A 110 -6.49 -18.05 13.66
C LEU A 110 -6.44 -19.46 14.27
N ASP A 111 -5.41 -20.26 13.97
CA ASP A 111 -5.19 -21.64 14.48
C ASP A 111 -6.47 -22.48 14.68
N ASP A 112 -7.43 -22.36 13.77
CA ASP A 112 -8.70 -23.07 13.89
C ASP A 112 -9.38 -23.14 12.54
N GLY A 113 -10.00 -24.29 12.24
CA GLY A 113 -10.73 -24.61 11.01
C GLY A 113 -11.95 -23.74 10.70
N THR A 114 -12.01 -22.52 11.25
CA THR A 114 -12.92 -21.45 10.88
C THR A 114 -12.53 -20.89 9.50
N ALA A 115 -12.76 -21.70 8.46
CA ALA A 115 -12.70 -21.21 7.09
C ALA A 115 -13.61 -19.98 6.98
N ILE A 116 -13.03 -18.80 6.69
CA ILE A 116 -13.83 -17.64 6.29
C ILE A 116 -14.72 -18.12 5.14
N PRO A 117 -16.06 -18.08 5.28
CA PRO A 117 -16.95 -18.54 4.23
C PRO A 117 -16.54 -17.87 2.92
N ARG A 118 -16.26 -18.67 1.88
CA ARG A 118 -15.97 -18.09 0.57
C ARG A 118 -17.20 -17.25 0.20
N PRO A 119 -17.03 -15.97 -0.16
CA PRO A 119 -18.16 -15.16 -0.59
C PRO A 119 -18.83 -15.91 -1.75
N THR A 120 -20.12 -16.18 -1.60
CA THR A 120 -20.90 -16.85 -2.65
C THR A 120 -20.92 -15.93 -3.88
N ALA A 121 -21.13 -16.48 -5.08
CA ALA A 121 -21.10 -15.71 -6.33
C ALA A 121 -22.03 -14.48 -6.28
N GLU A 122 -23.07 -14.55 -5.46
CA GLU A 122 -24.05 -13.49 -5.20
C GLU A 122 -23.48 -12.29 -4.42
N GLU A 123 -22.54 -12.51 -3.49
CA GLU A 123 -21.90 -11.43 -2.71
C GLU A 123 -20.81 -10.69 -3.49
N ILE A 124 -20.17 -11.34 -4.47
CA ILE A 124 -19.12 -10.71 -5.30
C ILE A 124 -19.72 -9.74 -6.34
N GLN A 125 -21.00 -9.92 -6.67
CA GLN A 125 -21.72 -9.11 -7.66
C GLN A 125 -22.47 -7.90 -7.06
N ARG A 126 -22.52 -7.77 -5.72
CA ARG A 126 -23.06 -6.60 -5.01
C ARG A 126 -21.96 -5.60 -4.68
#